data_AF-A0AAV7YX33-F1
#
_entry.id   AF-A0AAV7YX33-F1
#
_cell.length_a   1.000
_cell.length_b   1.000
_cell.length_c   1.000
_cell.angle_alpha   90.00
_cell.angle_beta   90.00
_cell.angle_gamma   90.00
#
_symmetry.space_group_name_H-M   'P 1'
#
loop_
_entity.id
_entity.type
_entity.pdbx_description
1 polymer ?
#
loop_
_entity_poly.entity_id
_entity_poly.type
_entity_poly.pdbx_seq_one_letter_code
_entity_poly.pdbx_strand_id
1 'polypeptide(L)'
;MVFLSCNIGSQHTIEDAVFDQTHKTTDNKTTKPTKEESDLVEKIKGLLQNKIAPLLKSHGGGIEYSNFVHSTGILYVRLTNACSGCPMQTMTLKNGVQHILITLEPKIKSVELAD
;
A
#
# COMPACT_ATOMS: atom_id res chain seq x y z
N MET A 1 -12.29 39.56 35.56
CA MET A 1 -13.43 39.93 34.70
C MET A 1 -12.94 40.95 33.68
N VAL A 2 -12.40 40.47 32.56
CA VAL A 2 -12.58 40.98 31.18
C VAL A 2 -11.86 39.98 30.27
N PHE A 3 -12.65 39.07 29.70
CA PHE A 3 -12.29 38.33 28.50
C PHE A 3 -12.27 39.32 27.34
N LEU A 4 -11.18 39.41 26.58
CA LEU A 4 -11.25 39.89 25.20
C LEU A 4 -10.09 39.33 24.36
N SER A 5 -10.49 38.45 23.44
CA SER A 5 -9.85 38.16 22.16
C SER A 5 -8.62 37.25 22.17
N CYS A 6 -8.91 35.94 22.12
CA CYS A 6 -8.05 34.93 21.50
C CYS A 6 -7.70 35.38 20.07
N ASN A 7 -6.46 35.80 19.87
CA ASN A 7 -5.92 36.18 18.58
C ASN A 7 -5.58 34.89 17.81
N ILE A 8 -6.56 34.41 17.02
CA ILE A 8 -6.31 33.50 15.91
C ILE A 8 -5.45 34.25 14.89
N GLY A 9 -4.29 33.71 14.58
CA GLY A 9 -3.39 34.31 13.61
C GLY A 9 -1.99 33.73 13.62
N SER A 10 -1.84 32.42 13.85
CA SER A 10 -0.55 31.78 13.58
C SER A 10 -0.55 31.32 12.13
N GLN A 11 -0.01 32.22 11.30
CA GLN A 11 0.69 31.92 10.07
C GLN A 11 1.21 30.48 10.01
N HIS A 12 0.76 29.73 9.01
CA HIS A 12 1.54 28.66 8.42
C HIS A 12 1.60 28.91 6.92
N THR A 13 2.66 29.64 6.58
CA THR A 13 3.55 29.38 5.46
C THR A 13 2.92 28.90 4.16
N ILE A 14 2.86 29.85 3.22
CA ILE A 14 2.96 29.62 1.78
C ILE A 14 4.26 28.82 1.55
N GLU A 15 4.12 27.53 1.28
CA GLU A 15 5.12 26.73 0.57
C GLU A 15 4.38 25.96 -0.52
N ASP A 16 3.77 26.69 -1.46
CA ASP A 16 3.49 26.18 -2.81
C ASP A 16 4.82 26.12 -3.57
N ALA A 17 5.70 25.24 -3.08
CA ALA A 17 6.95 24.91 -3.69
C ALA A 17 6.89 23.47 -4.19
N VAL A 18 7.26 23.31 -5.46
CA VAL A 18 7.70 22.05 -6.09
C VAL A 18 6.59 21.13 -6.62
N PHE A 19 5.91 21.63 -7.65
CA PHE A 19 5.58 20.78 -8.80
C PHE A 19 6.76 20.87 -9.79
N ASP A 20 7.78 20.06 -9.57
CA ASP A 20 8.61 19.46 -10.62
C ASP A 20 9.58 18.49 -9.93
N GLN A 21 9.53 17.22 -10.33
CA GLN A 21 10.68 16.33 -10.51
C GLN A 21 10.19 14.90 -10.71
N THR A 22 9.94 14.57 -11.97
CA THR A 22 10.24 13.25 -12.51
C THR A 22 11.70 12.89 -12.20
N HIS A 23 11.92 11.60 -11.86
CA HIS A 23 13.22 10.92 -11.70
C HIS A 23 14.02 11.31 -10.43
N LYS A 24 14.64 10.40 -9.67
CA LYS A 24 15.04 9.00 -9.86
C LYS A 24 15.67 8.57 -8.54
N THR A 25 15.38 7.39 -8.01
CA THR A 25 16.40 6.59 -7.30
C THR A 25 16.09 5.13 -7.51
N THR A 26 16.62 4.62 -8.62
CA THR A 26 17.16 3.26 -8.71
C THR A 26 18.26 3.05 -7.66
N ASP A 27 18.46 1.78 -7.31
CA ASP A 27 19.54 1.15 -6.53
C ASP A 27 19.24 1.00 -5.01
N ASN A 28 19.32 -0.17 -4.37
CA ASN A 28 19.81 -1.52 -4.72
C ASN A 28 19.48 -2.48 -3.55
N LYS A 29 18.87 -3.65 -3.80
CA LYS A 29 19.28 -4.92 -3.13
C LYS A 29 18.81 -6.20 -3.84
N THR A 30 19.74 -6.77 -4.60
CA THR A 30 20.09 -8.20 -4.73
C THR A 30 19.01 -9.25 -4.48
N THR A 31 18.52 -9.88 -5.56
CA THR A 31 18.81 -11.27 -5.97
C THR A 31 17.93 -11.61 -7.16
N LYS A 32 18.55 -11.98 -8.29
CA LYS A 32 17.93 -12.48 -9.52
C LYS A 32 16.74 -13.42 -9.25
N PRO A 33 15.49 -13.07 -9.63
CA PRO A 33 14.54 -14.07 -10.10
C PRO A 33 14.54 -14.03 -11.64
N THR A 34 14.06 -15.09 -12.24
CA THR A 34 13.88 -15.23 -13.68
C THR A 34 13.11 -14.05 -14.29
N LYS A 35 13.45 -13.64 -15.52
CA LYS A 35 12.95 -12.43 -16.20
C LYS A 35 11.41 -12.33 -16.26
N GLU A 36 10.73 -13.48 -16.23
CA GLU A 36 9.27 -13.58 -16.20
C GLU A 36 8.65 -13.32 -14.82
N GLU A 37 9.40 -13.54 -13.74
CA GLU A 37 8.92 -13.33 -12.37
C GLU A 37 8.91 -11.85 -12.02
N SER A 38 9.93 -11.10 -12.46
CA SER A 38 10.02 -9.66 -12.22
C SER A 38 8.87 -8.89 -12.86
N ASP A 39 8.47 -9.25 -14.09
CA ASP A 39 7.38 -8.57 -14.80
C ASP A 39 6.03 -8.72 -14.08
N LEU A 40 5.71 -9.94 -13.61
CA LEU A 40 4.50 -10.17 -12.82
C LEU A 40 4.57 -9.47 -11.46
N VAL A 41 5.71 -9.48 -10.80
CA VAL A 41 5.88 -8.77 -9.52
C VAL A 41 5.73 -7.26 -9.70
N GLU A 42 6.28 -6.66 -10.75
CA GLU A 42 6.10 -5.24 -11.07
C GLU A 42 4.63 -4.92 -11.38
N LYS A 43 3.96 -5.77 -12.15
CA LYS A 43 2.53 -5.64 -12.43
C LYS A 43 1.69 -5.67 -11.14
N ILE A 44 1.95 -6.64 -10.27
CA ILE A 44 1.27 -6.78 -8.97
C ILE A 44 1.50 -5.52 -8.12
N LYS A 45 2.75 -5.07 -7.98
CA LYS A 45 3.09 -3.84 -7.23
C LYS A 45 2.35 -2.61 -7.76
N GLY A 46 2.26 -2.45 -9.09
CA GLY A 46 1.50 -1.36 -9.70
C GLY A 46 0.00 -1.42 -9.40
N LEU A 47 -0.61 -2.61 -9.42
CA LEU A 47 -2.01 -2.80 -9.04
C LEU A 47 -2.25 -2.48 -7.55
N LEU A 48 -1.36 -2.93 -6.67
CA LEU A 48 -1.44 -2.62 -5.24
C LEU A 48 -1.39 -1.12 -4.98
N GLN A 49 -0.46 -0.39 -5.61
CA GLN A 49 -0.33 1.06 -5.44
C GLN A 49 -1.53 1.85 -5.99
N ASN A 50 -2.07 1.44 -7.14
CA ASN A 50 -3.14 2.20 -7.80
C ASN A 50 -4.54 1.90 -7.25
N LYS A 51 -4.78 0.70 -6.72
CA LYS A 51 -6.12 0.25 -6.29
C LYS A 51 -6.22 0.00 -4.79
N ILE A 52 -5.25 -0.69 -4.20
CA ILE A 52 -5.34 -1.12 -2.80
C ILE A 52 -4.86 -0.02 -1.84
N ALA A 53 -3.73 0.62 -2.14
CA ALA A 53 -3.17 1.68 -1.30
C ALA A 53 -4.14 2.83 -0.98
N PRO A 54 -4.95 3.39 -1.91
CA PRO A 54 -5.91 4.44 -1.56
C PRO A 54 -7.03 3.94 -0.65
N LEU A 55 -7.48 2.69 -0.80
CA LEU A 55 -8.49 2.10 0.07
C LEU A 55 -7.95 1.95 1.50
N LEU A 56 -6.70 1.52 1.64
CA LEU A 56 -6.08 1.33 2.94
C LEU A 56 -5.69 2.63 3.62
N LYS A 57 -5.26 3.65 2.86
CA LYS A 57 -4.99 4.99 3.40
C LYS A 57 -6.21 5.60 4.08
N SER A 58 -7.42 5.38 3.53
CA SER A 58 -8.68 5.79 4.16
C SER A 58 -8.93 5.10 5.50
N HIS A 59 -8.42 3.87 5.68
CA HIS A 59 -8.48 3.12 6.93
C HIS A 59 -7.27 3.39 7.86
N GLY A 60 -6.35 4.28 7.47
CA GLY A 60 -5.12 4.57 8.24
C GLY A 60 -4.08 3.45 8.19
N GLY A 61 -4.19 2.56 7.20
CA GLY A 61 -3.31 1.41 7.00
C GLY A 61 -2.48 1.47 5.72
N GLY A 62 -1.58 0.50 5.57
CA GLY A 62 -0.80 0.29 4.35
C GLY A 62 -0.66 -1.19 4.01
N ILE A 63 -0.21 -1.46 2.79
CA ILE A 63 0.09 -2.82 2.30
C ILE A 63 1.47 -2.82 1.65
N GLU A 64 2.25 -3.84 1.95
CA GLU A 64 3.53 -4.09 1.32
C GLU A 64 3.54 -5.49 0.70
N TYR A 65 4.15 -5.58 -0.48
CA TYR A 65 4.36 -6.85 -1.16
C TYR A 65 5.44 -7.65 -0.40
N SER A 66 5.14 -8.90 -0.04
CA SER A 66 6.10 -9.77 0.66
C SER A 66 6.66 -10.85 -0.27
N ASN A 67 5.80 -11.68 -0.85
CA ASN A 67 6.20 -12.82 -1.67
C ASN A 67 5.03 -13.26 -2.56
N PHE A 68 5.30 -13.95 -3.66
CA PHE A 68 4.28 -14.55 -4.52
C PHE A 68 4.68 -15.96 -4.94
N VAL A 69 3.82 -16.93 -4.64
CA VAL A 69 4.07 -18.34 -4.99
C VAL A 69 3.36 -18.66 -6.31
N HIS A 70 4.11 -18.67 -7.42
CA HIS A 70 3.57 -18.92 -8.76
C HIS A 70 2.94 -20.32 -8.92
N SER A 71 3.42 -21.32 -8.18
CA SER A 71 2.89 -22.70 -8.24
C SER A 71 1.45 -22.80 -7.73
N THR A 72 1.10 -22.04 -6.68
CA THR A 72 -0.22 -22.07 -6.04
C THR A 72 -1.08 -20.86 -6.36
N GLY A 73 -0.48 -19.75 -6.82
CA GLY A 73 -1.14 -18.46 -7.04
C GLY A 73 -1.43 -17.72 -5.74
N ILE A 74 -0.66 -17.97 -4.67
CA ILE A 74 -0.84 -17.31 -3.37
C ILE A 74 0.06 -16.08 -3.30
N LEU A 75 -0.55 -14.92 -3.07
CA LEU A 75 0.15 -13.65 -2.84
C LEU A 75 0.26 -13.38 -1.33
N TYR A 76 1.48 -13.28 -0.84
CA TYR A 76 1.79 -12.90 0.52
C TYR A 76 2.00 -11.40 0.60
N VAL A 77 1.23 -10.76 1.47
CA VAL A 77 1.29 -9.32 1.71
C VAL A 77 1.46 -9.04 3.20
N ARG A 78 2.05 -7.90 3.49
CA ARG A 78 2.23 -7.38 4.84
C ARG A 78 1.28 -6.21 4.98
N LEU A 79 0.45 -6.21 6.02
CA LEU A 79 -0.34 -5.04 6.37
C LEU A 79 0.41 -4.23 7.41
N THR A 80 0.45 -2.91 7.21
CA THR A 80 1.08 -1.98 8.14
C THR A 80 0.03 -1.12 8.85
N ASN A 81 0.40 -0.65 10.05
CA ASN A 81 -0.33 0.36 10.81
C ASN A 81 -1.66 -0.14 11.42
N ALA A 82 -2.74 0.66 11.38
CA ALA A 82 -4.01 0.36 12.07
C ALA A 82 -4.66 -1.00 11.72
N CYS A 83 -4.26 -1.61 10.59
CA CYS A 83 -4.82 -2.85 10.08
C CYS A 83 -4.13 -4.14 10.58
N SER A 84 -2.98 -4.06 11.25
CA SER A 84 -2.23 -5.24 11.72
C SER A 84 -2.60 -5.68 13.16
N GLY A 85 -3.20 -4.80 13.96
CA GLY A 85 -3.43 -5.06 15.40
C GLY A 85 -4.81 -5.61 15.77
N CYS A 86 -5.79 -5.60 14.86
CA CYS A 86 -7.17 -6.01 15.16
C CYS A 86 -7.60 -7.19 14.27
N PRO A 87 -7.69 -8.42 14.80
CA PRO A 87 -7.92 -9.62 13.98
C PRO A 87 -9.24 -9.56 13.21
N MET A 88 -10.25 -8.88 13.76
CA MET A 88 -11.54 -8.69 13.09
C MET A 88 -11.43 -7.79 11.85
N GLN A 89 -10.63 -6.72 11.93
CA GLN A 89 -10.41 -5.82 10.80
C GLN A 89 -9.54 -6.46 9.74
N THR A 90 -8.52 -7.19 10.17
CA THR A 90 -7.61 -7.92 9.29
C THR A 90 -8.36 -8.93 8.41
N MET A 91 -9.32 -9.68 8.97
CA MET A 91 -10.12 -10.66 8.21
C MET A 91 -11.01 -10.00 7.15
N THR A 92 -11.79 -8.99 7.52
CA THR A 92 -12.67 -8.28 6.57
C THR A 92 -11.87 -7.60 5.47
N LEU A 93 -10.74 -6.98 5.84
CA LEU A 93 -9.87 -6.27 4.92
C LEU A 93 -9.15 -7.21 3.96
N LYS A 94 -8.62 -8.35 4.46
CA LYS A 94 -8.04 -9.42 3.66
C LYS A 94 -9.00 -9.87 2.57
N ASN A 95 -10.26 -10.14 2.95
CA ASN A 95 -11.28 -10.59 2.00
C ASN A 95 -11.59 -9.54 0.93
N GLY A 96 -11.69 -8.26 1.31
CA GLY A 96 -11.92 -7.17 0.35
C GLY A 96 -10.78 -7.01 -0.64
N VAL A 97 -9.53 -6.99 -0.14
CA VAL A 97 -8.33 -6.87 -0.99
C VAL A 97 -8.16 -8.10 -1.88
N GLN A 98 -8.42 -9.30 -1.36
CA GLN A 98 -8.38 -10.54 -2.13
C GLN A 98 -9.38 -10.51 -3.29
N HIS A 99 -10.63 -10.13 -3.04
CA HIS A 99 -11.65 -10.09 -4.08
C HIS A 99 -11.24 -9.16 -5.23
N ILE A 100 -10.78 -7.95 -4.90
CA ILE A 100 -10.32 -6.96 -5.89
C ILE A 100 -9.14 -7.51 -6.71
N LEU A 101 -8.14 -8.11 -6.05
CA LEU A 101 -6.95 -8.62 -6.73
C LEU A 101 -7.27 -9.78 -7.67
N ILE A 102 -8.15 -10.70 -7.29
CA ILE A 102 -8.56 -11.84 -8.14
C ILE A 102 -9.32 -11.33 -9.38
N THR A 103 -10.17 -10.31 -9.24
CA THR A 103 -10.89 -9.70 -10.37
C THR A 103 -9.94 -9.00 -11.35
N LEU A 104 -8.88 -8.38 -10.84
CA LEU A 104 -7.91 -7.64 -11.68
C LEU A 104 -6.86 -8.54 -12.32
N GLU A 105 -6.41 -9.59 -11.61
CA GLU A 105 -5.41 -10.52 -12.10
C GLU A 105 -5.79 -11.96 -11.73
N PRO A 106 -6.31 -12.75 -12.69
CA PRO A 106 -6.78 -14.12 -12.43
C PRO A 106 -5.66 -15.11 -12.10
N LYS A 107 -4.39 -14.69 -12.19
CA LYS A 107 -3.24 -15.49 -11.74
C LYS A 107 -3.14 -15.57 -10.22
N ILE A 108 -3.71 -14.62 -9.50
CA ILE A 108 -3.79 -14.64 -8.04
C ILE A 108 -5.05 -15.42 -7.66
N LYS A 109 -4.90 -16.49 -6.87
CA LYS A 109 -6.03 -17.30 -6.37
C LYS A 109 -6.39 -16.97 -4.94
N SER A 110 -5.40 -16.61 -4.13
CA SER A 110 -5.60 -16.29 -2.72
C SER A 110 -4.55 -15.29 -2.25
N VAL A 111 -4.90 -14.49 -1.25
CA VAL A 111 -4.00 -13.54 -0.61
C VAL A 111 -3.85 -14.01 0.82
N GLU A 112 -2.62 -14.09 1.30
CA GLU A 112 -2.28 -14.41 2.68
C GLU A 112 -1.50 -13.28 3.32
N LEU A 113 -1.66 -13.14 4.62
CA LEU A 113 -0.88 -12.19 5.39
C LEU A 113 0.37 -12.90 5.87
N ALA A 114 1.51 -12.28 5.63
CA ALA A 114 2.74 -12.75 6.21
C ALA A 114 2.88 -12.10 7.59
N ASP A 115 3.17 -12.90 8.62
CA ASP A 115 3.37 -12.51 10.04
C ASP A 115 4.80 -12.10 10.38
#